data_AF-A0A512IAN6-F1
#
_entry.id   AF-A0A512IAN6-F1
#
_cell.length_a   1.000
_cell.length_b   1.000
_cell.length_c   1.000
_cell.angle_alpha   90.00
_cell.angle_beta   90.00
_cell.angle_gamma   90.00
#
_symmetry.space_group_name_H-M   'P 1'
#
loop_
_entity.id
_entity.type
_entity.pdbx_description
1 polymer ?
#
loop_
_entity_poly.entity_id
_entity_poly.type
_entity_poly.pdbx_seq_one_letter_code
_entity_poly.pdbx_strand_id
1 'polypeptide(L)'
;MTKQPVSVNGVVRWKDVGLDEHSGTETKDMKMGVLRQEIGEVLRNVRQRQGRTLREVSHSARVSLGYLSEVERGQKEASSELLASICAALDIPMSQMLREVADRLAYAEGLLVPDTVPSDLTEQYSREFGRVNGGEAAAAGAR
;
A
#
# COMPACT_ATOMS: atom_id res chain seq x y z
N MET A 1 -15.24 28.32 -25.23
CA MET A 1 -16.03 28.15 -23.99
C MET A 1 -17.42 28.69 -24.28
N THR A 2 -18.42 27.82 -24.39
CA THR A 2 -19.76 28.19 -24.87
C THR A 2 -20.67 28.42 -23.66
N LYS A 3 -21.02 29.67 -23.39
CA LYS A 3 -21.98 30.02 -22.32
C LYS A 3 -23.40 29.83 -22.87
N GLN A 4 -24.26 29.12 -22.14
CA GLN A 4 -25.68 29.00 -22.48
C GLN A 4 -26.53 29.78 -21.45
N PRO A 5 -27.45 30.65 -21.91
CA PRO A 5 -28.33 31.36 -21.00
C PRO A 5 -29.39 30.41 -20.42
N VAL A 6 -29.53 30.41 -19.10
CA VAL A 6 -30.58 29.65 -18.39
C VAL A 6 -31.41 30.60 -17.53
N SER A 7 -32.73 30.41 -17.55
CA SER A 7 -33.70 31.27 -16.86
C SER A 7 -34.21 30.59 -15.59
N VAL A 8 -34.04 31.23 -14.44
CA VAL A 8 -34.58 30.77 -13.15
C VAL A 8 -35.35 31.93 -12.54
N ASN A 9 -36.64 31.73 -12.26
CA ASN A 9 -37.54 32.73 -11.69
C ASN A 9 -37.51 34.10 -12.42
N GLY A 10 -37.38 34.08 -13.76
CA GLY A 10 -37.37 35.30 -14.59
C GLY A 10 -36.03 36.04 -14.67
N VAL A 11 -34.97 35.55 -14.02
CA VAL A 11 -33.62 36.13 -14.12
C VAL A 11 -32.75 35.27 -15.03
N VAL A 12 -32.22 35.90 -16.10
CA VAL A 12 -31.30 35.24 -17.04
C VAL A 12 -29.91 35.17 -16.41
N ARG A 13 -29.42 33.95 -16.16
CA ARG A 13 -28.09 33.69 -15.60
C ARG A 13 -27.23 32.96 -16.63
N TRP A 14 -25.98 33.36 -16.77
CA TRP A 14 -25.03 32.77 -17.70
C TRP A 14 -24.22 31.68 -16.99
N LYS A 15 -24.43 30.41 -17.36
CA LYS A 15 -23.68 29.27 -16.81
C LYS A 15 -22.62 28.81 -17.83
N ASP A 16 -21.42 28.51 -17.35
CA ASP A 16 -20.41 27.79 -18.14
C ASP A 16 -20.92 26.39 -18.47
N VAL A 17 -20.94 26.05 -19.75
CA VAL A 17 -21.22 24.70 -20.21
C VAL A 17 -19.96 24.24 -20.96
N GLY A 18 -19.12 23.48 -20.27
CA GLY A 18 -17.87 22.98 -20.82
C GLY A 18 -17.16 22.06 -19.84
N LEU A 19 -17.23 20.77 -20.16
CA LEU A 19 -16.55 19.60 -19.58
C LEU A 19 -16.94 19.28 -18.14
N ASP A 20 -17.41 18.04 -17.96
CA ASP A 20 -17.64 17.44 -16.66
C ASP A 20 -16.35 17.52 -15.82
N GLU A 21 -16.31 18.47 -14.88
CA GLU A 21 -15.27 18.53 -13.87
C GLU A 21 -15.53 17.47 -12.80
N HIS A 22 -15.33 16.20 -13.16
CA HIS A 22 -15.04 15.15 -12.18
C HIS A 22 -13.58 15.23 -11.76
N SER A 23 -13.15 16.36 -11.18
CA SER A 23 -11.83 16.43 -10.53
C SER A 23 -11.81 17.32 -9.30
N GLY A 24 -12.90 17.32 -8.55
CA GLY A 24 -12.79 17.51 -7.11
C GLY A 24 -12.17 16.24 -6.52
N THR A 25 -10.87 16.01 -6.72
CA THR A 25 -10.13 15.19 -5.75
C THR A 25 -10.26 15.98 -4.46
N GLU A 26 -11.27 15.65 -3.65
CA GLU A 26 -11.23 15.97 -2.24
C GLU A 26 -9.88 15.44 -1.79
N THR A 27 -8.94 16.35 -1.57
CA THR A 27 -7.74 16.09 -0.79
C THR A 27 -8.25 15.79 0.61
N LYS A 28 -8.87 14.62 0.76
CA LYS A 28 -9.19 14.01 2.04
C LYS A 28 -7.88 14.09 2.77
N ASP A 29 -7.81 14.93 3.80
CA ASP A 29 -6.61 15.16 4.60
C ASP A 29 -5.88 13.84 4.70
N MET A 30 -4.87 13.72 3.84
CA MET A 30 -4.13 12.50 3.67
C MET A 30 -3.24 12.56 4.88
N LYS A 31 -3.80 12.18 6.04
CA LYS A 31 -3.10 12.19 7.31
C LYS A 31 -1.95 11.27 7.07
N MET A 32 -0.81 11.85 6.73
CA MET A 32 0.46 11.16 6.65
C MET A 32 0.60 10.49 8.00
N GLY A 33 0.30 9.19 8.04
CA GLY A 33 0.40 8.39 9.23
C GLY A 33 1.83 8.56 9.72
N VAL A 34 2.01 8.93 10.99
CA VAL A 34 3.38 9.03 11.49
C VAL A 34 3.98 7.63 11.41
N LEU A 35 5.23 7.47 10.96
CA LEU A 35 5.86 6.18 10.71
C LEU A 35 5.61 5.12 11.81
N ARG A 36 5.67 5.51 13.08
CA ARG A 36 5.36 4.63 14.22
C ARG A 36 3.94 4.04 14.22
N GLN A 37 2.96 4.74 13.66
CA GLN A 37 1.58 4.28 13.54
C GLN A 37 1.51 3.14 12.52
N GLU A 38 2.13 3.31 11.36
CA GLU A 38 2.17 2.25 10.35
C GLU A 38 2.96 1.03 10.82
N ILE A 39 4.11 1.24 11.47
CA ILE A 39 4.87 0.16 12.12
C ILE A 39 3.98 -0.56 13.16
N GLY A 40 3.33 0.19 14.05
CA GLY A 40 2.47 -0.36 15.09
C GLY A 40 1.32 -1.18 14.52
N GLU A 41 0.65 -0.67 13.48
CA GLU A 41 -0.44 -1.35 12.80
C GLU A 41 0.03 -2.62 12.09
N VAL A 42 1.19 -2.63 11.42
CA VAL A 42 1.75 -3.84 10.81
C VAL A 42 2.02 -4.91 11.86
N LEU A 43 2.72 -4.56 12.95
CA LEU A 43 3.02 -5.49 14.03
C LEU A 43 1.75 -6.06 14.66
N ARG A 44 0.76 -5.20 14.92
CA ARG A 44 -0.56 -5.59 15.44
C ARG A 44 -1.28 -6.54 14.49
N ASN A 45 -1.29 -6.25 13.19
CA ASN A 45 -1.95 -7.08 12.19
C ASN A 45 -1.31 -8.46 12.10
N VAL A 46 0.03 -8.54 12.08
CA VAL A 46 0.74 -9.84 12.10
C VAL A 46 0.38 -10.63 13.35
N ARG A 47 0.46 -10.00 14.53
CA ARG A 47 0.12 -10.66 15.80
C ARG A 47 -1.32 -11.20 15.79
N GLN A 48 -2.27 -10.39 15.33
CA GLN A 48 -3.68 -10.78 15.28
C GLN A 48 -3.95 -11.90 14.28
N ARG A 49 -3.29 -11.89 13.11
CA ARG A 49 -3.38 -12.98 12.12
C ARG A 49 -2.85 -14.30 12.67
N GLN A 50 -1.86 -14.26 13.56
CA GLN A 50 -1.35 -15.44 14.29
C GLN A 50 -2.26 -15.89 15.45
N GLY A 51 -3.31 -15.13 15.78
CA GLY A 51 -4.17 -15.41 16.93
C GLY A 51 -3.48 -15.21 18.29
N ARG A 52 -2.34 -14.51 18.32
CA ARG A 52 -1.52 -14.37 19.53
C ARG A 52 -1.91 -13.16 20.35
N THR A 53 -1.83 -13.28 21.67
CA THR A 53 -2.11 -12.19 22.60
C THR A 53 -0.91 -11.25 22.74
N LEU A 54 -1.14 -10.02 23.18
CA LEU A 54 -0.07 -9.08 23.56
C LEU A 54 0.88 -9.70 24.60
N ARG A 55 0.33 -10.47 25.56
CA ARG A 55 1.11 -11.09 26.63
C ARG A 55 2.10 -12.14 26.11
N GLU A 56 1.65 -12.98 25.18
CA GLU A 56 2.50 -14.00 24.56
C GLU A 56 3.66 -13.37 23.78
N VAL A 57 3.37 -12.38 22.94
CA VAL A 57 4.39 -11.72 22.13
C VAL A 57 5.32 -10.88 23.00
N SER A 58 4.80 -10.12 23.97
CA SER A 58 5.64 -9.31 24.85
C SER A 58 6.61 -10.17 25.67
N HIS A 59 6.14 -11.35 26.10
CA HIS A 59 7.00 -12.30 26.82
C HIS A 59 8.15 -12.80 25.94
N SER A 60 7.85 -13.27 24.72
CA SER A 60 8.88 -13.72 23.76
C SER A 60 9.85 -12.60 23.35
N ALA A 61 9.35 -11.38 23.16
CA ALA A 61 10.14 -10.19 22.81
C ALA A 61 10.87 -9.57 24.00
N ARG A 62 10.72 -10.10 25.22
CA ARG A 62 11.34 -9.57 26.45
C ARG A 62 11.05 -8.08 26.70
N VAL A 63 9.86 -7.62 26.33
CA VAL A 63 9.36 -6.27 26.60
C VAL A 63 8.14 -6.33 27.51
N SER A 64 7.77 -5.21 28.12
CA SER A 64 6.53 -5.16 28.89
C SER A 64 5.31 -5.22 27.95
N LEU A 65 4.21 -5.83 28.44
CA LEU A 65 2.94 -5.85 27.72
C LEU A 65 2.44 -4.43 27.41
N GLY A 66 2.59 -3.52 28.38
CA GLY A 66 2.24 -2.11 28.22
C GLY A 66 3.03 -1.44 27.10
N TYR A 67 4.34 -1.68 27.05
CA TYR A 67 5.20 -1.14 26.00
C TYR A 67 4.80 -1.66 24.62
N LEU A 68 4.59 -2.97 24.45
CA LEU A 68 4.13 -3.53 23.17
C LEU A 68 2.76 -2.94 22.75
N SER A 69 1.85 -2.76 23.71
CA SER A 69 0.55 -2.12 23.47
C SER A 69 0.68 -0.66 23.03
N GLU A 70 1.61 0.10 23.61
CA GLU A 70 1.89 1.48 23.17
C GLU A 70 2.51 1.52 21.77
N VAL A 71 3.42 0.60 21.46
CA VAL A 71 4.03 0.47 20.13
C VAL A 71 2.97 0.13 19.07
N GLU A 72 2.12 -0.88 19.30
CA GLU A 72 1.07 -1.28 18.36
C GLU A 72 0.02 -0.19 18.10
N ARG A 73 -0.13 0.76 19.02
CA ARG A 73 -1.02 1.93 18.88
C ARG A 73 -0.31 3.17 18.34
N GLY A 74 0.96 3.05 17.94
CA GLY A 74 1.78 4.16 17.46
C GLY A 74 1.94 5.28 18.50
N GLN A 75 2.00 4.95 19.79
CA GLN A 75 2.24 5.91 20.87
C GLN A 75 3.72 5.98 21.29
N LYS A 76 4.52 4.98 20.91
CA LYS A 76 5.96 4.92 21.17
C LYS A 76 6.72 4.66 19.88
N GLU A 77 7.85 5.35 19.75
CA GLU A 77 8.90 4.98 18.80
C GLU A 77 9.70 3.84 19.45
N ALA A 78 9.78 2.70 18.77
CA ALA A 78 10.61 1.58 19.20
C ALA A 78 12.00 1.72 18.57
N SER A 79 13.06 1.40 19.33
CA SER A 79 14.41 1.34 18.76
C SER A 79 14.49 0.19 17.74
N SER A 80 15.48 0.23 16.86
CA SER A 80 15.72 -0.83 15.88
C SER A 80 15.93 -2.20 16.54
N GLU A 81 16.60 -2.25 17.69
CA GLU A 81 16.79 -3.47 18.47
C GLU A 81 15.48 -4.01 19.03
N LEU A 82 14.60 -3.14 19.53
CA LEU A 82 13.28 -3.55 20.03
C LEU A 82 12.37 -4.01 18.89
N LEU A 83 12.40 -3.33 17.74
CA LEU A 83 11.70 -3.79 16.54
C LEU A 83 12.21 -5.16 16.09
N ALA A 84 13.51 -5.39 16.10
CA ALA A 84 14.10 -6.69 15.79
C ALA A 84 13.62 -7.78 16.75
N SER A 85 13.58 -7.48 18.05
CA SER A 85 13.09 -8.42 19.06
C SER A 85 11.61 -8.75 18.89
N ILE A 86 10.77 -7.75 18.58
CA ILE A 86 9.34 -7.97 18.31
C ILE A 86 9.13 -8.77 17.02
N CYS A 87 9.86 -8.46 15.94
CA CYS A 87 9.78 -9.21 14.68
C CYS A 87 10.20 -10.68 14.89
N ALA A 88 11.28 -10.92 15.63
CA ALA A 88 11.71 -12.27 15.99
C ALA A 88 10.66 -12.99 16.85
N ALA A 89 10.05 -12.30 17.81
CA ALA A 89 8.98 -12.87 18.63
C ALA A 89 7.72 -13.21 17.82
N LEU A 90 7.46 -12.49 16.72
CA LEU A 90 6.39 -12.72 15.76
C LEU A 90 6.79 -13.68 14.62
N ASP A 91 8.00 -14.23 14.62
CA ASP A 91 8.50 -15.12 13.57
C ASP A 91 8.36 -14.53 12.15
N ILE A 92 8.65 -13.23 12.01
CA ILE A 92 8.72 -12.54 10.72
C ILE A 92 10.09 -11.87 10.52
N PRO A 93 10.64 -11.84 9.29
CA PRO A 93 11.79 -11.02 8.97
C PRO A 93 11.47 -9.53 9.09
N MET A 94 12.40 -8.73 9.63
CA MET A 94 12.24 -7.27 9.70
C MET A 94 12.05 -6.65 8.30
N SER A 95 12.72 -7.18 7.27
CA SER A 95 12.55 -6.72 5.88
C SER A 95 11.12 -6.90 5.35
N GLN A 96 10.44 -7.98 5.75
CA GLN A 96 9.04 -8.21 5.39
C GLN A 96 8.13 -7.21 6.11
N MET A 97 8.37 -6.97 7.40
CA MET A 97 7.64 -5.95 8.16
C MET A 97 7.80 -4.56 7.52
N LEU A 98 9.04 -4.18 7.17
CA LEU A 98 9.33 -2.89 6.54
C LEU A 98 8.72 -2.75 5.13
N ARG A 99 8.64 -3.85 4.36
CA ARG A 99 7.93 -3.86 3.08
C ARG A 99 6.46 -3.53 3.25
N GLU A 100 5.77 -4.22 4.16
CA GLU A 100 4.34 -3.96 4.43
C GLU A 100 4.13 -2.51 4.94
N VAL A 101 5.04 -1.98 5.75
CA VAL A 101 5.01 -0.57 6.17
C VAL A 101 5.16 0.37 4.97
N ALA A 102 6.12 0.09 4.08
CA ALA A 102 6.32 0.88 2.87
C ALA A 102 5.10 0.84 1.95
N ASP A 103 4.46 -0.32 1.77
CA ASP A 103 3.26 -0.47 0.95
C ASP A 103 2.08 0.34 1.51
N ARG A 104 1.93 0.36 2.84
CA ARG A 104 0.91 1.17 3.52
C ARG A 104 1.18 2.66 3.41
N LEU A 105 2.43 3.08 3.57
CA LEU A 105 2.83 4.47 3.37
C LEU A 105 2.59 4.90 1.92
N ALA A 106 2.97 4.08 0.93
CA ALA A 106 2.73 4.35 -0.48
C ALA A 106 1.23 4.54 -0.75
N TYR A 107 0.38 3.65 -0.22
CA TYR A 107 -1.08 3.80 -0.32
C TYR A 107 -1.57 5.10 0.34
N ALA A 108 -1.06 5.41 1.54
CA ALA A 108 -1.35 6.65 2.24
C ALA A 108 -0.79 7.89 1.53
N GLU A 109 0.20 7.78 0.66
CA GLU A 109 0.71 8.88 -0.17
C GLU A 109 -0.04 9.00 -1.51
N GLY A 110 -1.01 8.10 -1.77
CA GLY A 110 -1.71 8.02 -3.05
C GLY A 110 -0.85 7.39 -4.14
N LEU A 111 0.29 6.79 -3.77
CA LEU A 111 1.18 6.08 -4.66
C LEU A 111 0.71 4.63 -4.80
N LEU A 112 -0.16 4.40 -5.78
CA LEU A 112 -0.51 3.06 -6.23
C LEU A 112 0.64 2.52 -7.09
N VAL A 113 1.52 1.72 -6.49
CA VAL A 113 2.48 0.93 -7.25
C VAL A 113 1.74 -0.31 -7.75
N PRO A 114 1.54 -0.49 -9.07
CA PRO A 114 0.91 -1.69 -9.58
C PRO A 114 1.79 -2.91 -9.24
N ASP A 115 1.19 -3.94 -8.66
CA ASP A 115 1.85 -5.23 -8.37
C ASP A 115 2.18 -6.02 -9.66
N THR A 116 1.86 -5.43 -10.83
CA THR A 116 2.13 -5.97 -12.14
C THR A 116 3.31 -5.25 -12.79
N VAL A 117 4.13 -6.02 -13.51
CA VAL A 117 5.14 -5.44 -14.39
C VAL A 117 4.41 -4.65 -15.48
N PRO A 118 4.77 -3.39 -15.75
CA PRO A 118 4.24 -2.66 -16.89
C PRO A 118 4.36 -3.50 -18.17
N SER A 119 3.32 -3.47 -19.01
CA SER A 119 3.28 -4.23 -20.26
C SER A 119 4.54 -4.00 -21.10
N ASP A 120 5.01 -2.76 -21.12
CA ASP A 120 6.17 -2.33 -21.90
C ASP A 120 7.46 -3.01 -21.42
N LEU A 121 7.64 -3.18 -20.11
CA LEU A 121 8.76 -3.91 -19.52
C LEU A 121 8.65 -5.41 -19.77
N THR A 122 7.44 -5.96 -19.74
CA THR A 122 7.18 -7.37 -20.08
C THR A 122 7.52 -7.67 -21.54
N GLU A 123 7.16 -6.77 -22.44
CA GLU A 123 7.49 -6.85 -23.86
C GLU A 123 8.99 -6.72 -24.12
N GLN A 124 9.65 -5.75 -23.48
CA GLN A 124 11.10 -5.57 -23.59
C GLN A 124 11.87 -6.80 -23.13
N TYR A 125 11.54 -7.34 -21.95
CA TYR A 125 12.15 -8.56 -21.43
C TYR A 125 11.93 -9.76 -22.36
N SER A 126 10.72 -9.91 -22.89
CA SER A 126 10.40 -10.99 -23.85
C SER A 126 11.19 -10.85 -25.16
N ARG A 127 11.41 -9.62 -25.65
CA ARG A 127 12.24 -9.39 -26.85
C ARG A 127 13.73 -9.65 -26.60
N GLU A 128 14.22 -9.24 -25.43
CA GLU A 128 15.65 -9.28 -25.07
C GLU A 128 16.11 -10.69 -24.63
N PHE A 129 15.27 -11.42 -23.89
CA PHE A 129 15.62 -12.72 -23.30
C PHE A 129 14.78 -13.90 -23.83
N GLY A 130 13.61 -13.65 -24.43
CA GLY A 130 12.72 -14.69 -24.96
C GLY A 130 13.21 -15.38 -26.24
N ARG A 131 14.29 -14.90 -26.87
CA ARG A 131 14.90 -15.56 -28.04
C ARG A 131 15.73 -16.81 -27.70
N VAL A 132 15.99 -17.11 -26.42
CA VAL A 132 16.93 -18.18 -26.04
C VAL A 132 16.29 -19.59 -26.04
N ASN A 133 14.95 -19.73 -26.08
CA ASN A 133 14.27 -21.05 -26.01
C ASN A 133 13.40 -21.43 -27.23
N GLY A 134 13.54 -20.74 -28.37
CA GLY A 134 12.65 -20.91 -29.54
C GLY A 134 13.12 -21.91 -30.60
N GLY A 135 13.60 -23.09 -30.22
CA GLY A 135 14.19 -24.05 -31.16
C GLY A 135 13.83 -25.53 -30.94
N GLU A 136 12.56 -25.88 -30.72
CA GLU A 136 11.94 -27.18 -31.09
C GLU A 136 10.57 -27.30 -30.42
N ALA A 137 9.48 -27.18 -31.19
CA ALA A 137 8.18 -27.86 -31.02
C ALA A 137 7.05 -27.07 -31.68
N ALA A 138 6.87 -27.21 -33.00
CA ALA A 138 5.55 -27.09 -33.64
C ALA A 138 5.63 -27.42 -35.14
N ALA A 139 5.71 -28.70 -35.50
CA ALA A 139 5.19 -29.21 -36.77
C ALA A 139 5.21 -30.76 -36.80
N ALA A 140 4.44 -31.41 -35.93
CA ALA A 140 4.10 -32.81 -36.09
C ALA A 140 2.68 -33.04 -35.56
N GLY A 141 1.68 -32.84 -36.42
CA GLY A 141 0.30 -33.17 -36.08
C GLY A 141 -0.77 -32.37 -36.80
N ALA A 142 -0.93 -32.60 -38.11
CA ALA A 142 -2.24 -32.50 -38.75
C ALA A 142 -2.23 -33.40 -39.98
N ARG A 143 -3.18 -34.35 -40.00
CA ARG A 143 -3.48 -35.26 -41.09
C ARG A 143 -4.17 -34.53 -42.23
#